data_AF-L1QKK4-F1
#
_entry.id   AF-L1QKK4-F1
#
_cell.length_a   1.000
_cell.length_b   1.000
_cell.length_c   1.000
_cell.angle_alpha   90.00
_cell.angle_beta   90.00
_cell.angle_gamma   90.00
#
_symmetry.space_group_name_H-M   'P 1'
#
loop_
_entity.id
_entity.type
_entity.pdbx_description
1 polymer ?
#
loop_
_entity_poly.entity_id
_entity_poly.type
_entity_poly.pdbx_seq_one_letter_code
_entity_poly.pdbx_strand_id
1 'polypeptide(L)'
;MIKKRFVIKIDNSTRKLPFEGEPNSIIDLVADNKVKQRRIYGENGKVLKDIDTSNHNKPKFHPMGAHKHIYNHDNDCKPHGSIEDLTEEEINQNKDIIVEGVNHYYVKQL
;
A
#
# COMPACT_ATOMS: atom_id res chain seq x y z
N MET A 1 5.86 8.48 -14.75
CA MET A 1 4.39 8.30 -14.88
C MET A 1 4.07 6.82 -14.82
N ILE A 2 3.08 6.43 -14.01
CA ILE A 2 2.58 5.05 -13.95
C ILE A 2 1.87 4.74 -15.28
N LYS A 3 2.19 3.60 -15.88
CA LYS A 3 1.72 3.22 -17.22
C LYS A 3 0.68 2.11 -17.19
N LYS A 4 0.67 1.27 -16.15
CA LYS A 4 -0.15 0.06 -16.08
C LYS A 4 -0.63 -0.23 -14.67
N ARG A 5 -1.79 -0.86 -14.56
CA ARG A 5 -2.41 -1.31 -13.31
C ARG A 5 -2.93 -2.73 -13.49
N PHE A 6 -2.59 -3.60 -12.55
CA PHE A 6 -3.02 -4.99 -12.49
C PHE A 6 -3.83 -5.25 -11.23
N VAL A 7 -4.62 -6.31 -11.25
CA VAL A 7 -5.39 -6.78 -10.10
C VAL A 7 -5.07 -8.25 -9.86
N ILE A 8 -4.66 -8.58 -8.64
CA ILE A 8 -4.44 -9.95 -8.19
C ILE A 8 -5.45 -10.23 -7.08
N LYS A 9 -6.22 -11.31 -7.22
CA LYS A 9 -7.13 -11.75 -6.16
C LYS A 9 -6.37 -12.66 -5.19
N ILE A 10 -6.57 -12.46 -3.89
CA ILE A 10 -6.05 -13.37 -2.87
C ILE A 10 -6.70 -14.74 -3.07
N ASP A 11 -5.85 -15.76 -3.11
CA ASP A 11 -6.25 -17.16 -3.03
C ASP A 11 -5.34 -17.90 -2.03
N ASN A 12 -5.51 -19.22 -1.91
CA ASN A 12 -4.70 -20.02 -0.98
C ASN A 12 -3.19 -20.01 -1.31
N SER A 13 -2.81 -19.67 -2.54
CA SER A 13 -1.43 -19.65 -3.03
C SER A 13 -0.79 -18.26 -3.02
N THR A 14 -1.59 -17.19 -3.16
CA THR A 14 -1.11 -15.81 -3.33
C THR A 14 -1.60 -14.92 -2.19
N ARG A 15 -0.76 -14.79 -1.15
CA ARG A 15 -1.02 -13.88 -0.01
C ARG A 15 -0.13 -12.64 -0.01
N LYS A 16 0.84 -12.57 -0.93
CA LYS A 16 1.85 -11.51 -1.01
C LYS A 16 2.03 -11.09 -2.45
N LEU A 17 2.22 -9.79 -2.65
CA LEU A 17 2.62 -9.26 -3.94
C LEU A 17 4.12 -9.48 -4.18
N PRO A 18 4.56 -9.63 -5.44
CA PRO A 18 5.96 -9.86 -5.76
C PRO A 18 6.80 -8.61 -5.45
N PHE A 19 8.07 -8.81 -5.08
CA PHE A 19 8.99 -7.71 -4.76
C PHE A 19 9.51 -6.99 -6.02
N GLU A 20 9.45 -7.67 -7.16
CA GLU A 20 9.72 -7.11 -8.48
C GLU A 20 8.48 -7.25 -9.35
N GLY A 21 8.26 -6.28 -10.22
CA GLY A 21 7.09 -6.20 -11.07
C GLY A 21 7.39 -5.42 -12.34
N GLU A 22 6.35 -5.18 -13.14
CA GLU A 22 6.54 -4.39 -14.35
C GLU A 22 6.96 -2.95 -13.99
N PRO A 23 7.97 -2.37 -14.66
CA PRO A 23 8.35 -0.97 -14.46
C PRO A 23 7.18 0.00 -14.56
N ASN A 24 7.15 0.99 -13.67
CA ASN A 24 6.12 2.04 -13.63
C ASN A 24 4.69 1.47 -13.57
N SER A 25 4.45 0.44 -12.76
CA SER A 25 3.14 -0.20 -12.67
C SER A 25 2.58 -0.20 -11.24
N ILE A 26 1.29 -0.50 -11.16
CA ILE A 26 0.58 -0.76 -9.91
C ILE A 26 0.06 -2.19 -9.93
N ILE A 27 0.09 -2.86 -8.78
CA ILE A 27 -0.71 -4.07 -8.54
C ILE A 27 -1.60 -3.84 -7.31
N ASP A 28 -2.90 -4.06 -7.47
CA ASP A 28 -3.85 -4.13 -6.35
C ASP A 28 -4.06 -5.59 -5.94
N LEU A 29 -3.82 -5.89 -4.67
CA LEU A 29 -4.19 -7.16 -4.04
C LEU A 29 -5.61 -7.06 -3.51
N VAL A 30 -6.53 -7.88 -4.03
CA VAL A 30 -7.96 -7.82 -3.74
C VAL A 30 -8.42 -9.06 -2.98
N ALA A 31 -9.18 -8.86 -1.91
CA ALA A 31 -9.91 -9.91 -1.21
C ALA A 31 -11.30 -9.42 -0.81
N ASP A 32 -12.31 -10.27 -0.90
CA ASP A 32 -13.71 -9.92 -0.61
C ASP A 32 -14.20 -8.70 -1.39
N ASN A 33 -13.78 -8.58 -2.66
CA ASN A 33 -14.05 -7.44 -3.53
C ASN A 33 -13.54 -6.08 -3.00
N LYS A 34 -12.60 -6.10 -2.06
CA LYS A 34 -11.92 -4.91 -1.53
C LYS A 34 -10.43 -5.00 -1.80
N VAL A 35 -9.82 -3.90 -2.23
CA VAL A 35 -8.36 -3.78 -2.26
C VAL A 35 -7.88 -3.84 -0.81
N LYS A 36 -6.90 -4.71 -0.53
CA LYS A 36 -6.24 -4.85 0.78
C LYS A 36 -4.91 -4.10 0.80
N GLN A 37 -4.20 -4.15 -0.32
CA GLN A 37 -2.89 -3.52 -0.51
C GLN A 37 -2.78 -3.06 -1.97
N ARG A 38 -2.26 -1.85 -2.17
CA ARG A 38 -1.82 -1.35 -3.48
C ARG A 38 -0.31 -1.21 -3.47
N ARG A 39 0.36 -1.92 -4.38
CA ARG A 39 1.81 -1.86 -4.56
C ARG A 39 2.17 -1.05 -5.79
N ILE A 40 3.13 -0.13 -5.65
CA ILE A 40 3.63 0.74 -6.71
C ILE A 40 5.08 0.35 -7.04
N TYR A 41 5.37 0.12 -8.31
CA TYR A 41 6.69 -0.22 -8.82
C TYR A 41 7.32 0.97 -9.56
N GLY A 42 8.63 1.15 -9.33
CA GLY A 42 9.42 2.20 -9.97
C GLY A 42 9.88 1.85 -11.38
N GLU A 43 10.70 2.71 -11.96
CA GLU A 43 11.22 2.55 -13.33
C GLU A 43 12.13 1.32 -13.49
N ASN A 44 12.76 0.87 -12.41
CA ASN A 44 13.58 -0.33 -12.38
C ASN A 44 12.77 -1.60 -12.05
N GLY A 45 11.44 -1.51 -11.94
CA GLY A 45 10.59 -2.64 -11.59
C GLY A 45 10.64 -3.06 -10.11
N LYS A 46 11.39 -2.34 -9.26
CA LYS A 46 11.42 -2.58 -7.81
C LYS A 46 10.24 -1.87 -7.12
N VAL A 47 9.77 -2.43 -6.00
CA VAL A 47 8.73 -1.77 -5.20
C VAL A 47 9.19 -0.40 -4.72
N LEU A 48 8.40 0.64 -4.88
CA LEU A 48 8.66 1.93 -4.25
C LEU A 48 7.81 2.13 -3.00
N LYS A 49 6.55 1.70 -3.06
CA LYS A 49 5.55 2.02 -2.04
C LYS A 49 4.48 0.94 -1.98
N ASP A 50 4.10 0.58 -0.76
CA ASP A 50 2.85 -0.11 -0.48
C ASP A 50 1.88 0.86 0.20
N ILE A 51 0.60 0.74 -0.15
CA ILE A 51 -0.53 1.40 0.53
C ILE A 51 -1.44 0.29 1.04
N ASP A 52 -1.50 0.13 2.35
CA ASP A 52 -2.37 -0.82 3.02
C ASP A 52 -3.67 -0.14 3.43
N THR A 53 -4.79 -0.78 3.15
CA THR A 53 -6.13 -0.19 3.35
C THR A 53 -6.74 -0.57 4.71
N SER A 54 -5.94 -1.06 5.65
CA SER A 54 -6.39 -1.52 6.96
C SER A 54 -5.29 -1.39 8.00
N ASN A 55 -5.65 -1.54 9.27
CA ASN A 55 -4.69 -1.58 10.39
C ASN A 55 -4.07 -2.98 10.62
N HIS A 56 -4.26 -3.94 9.68
CA HIS A 56 -3.83 -5.33 9.84
C HIS A 56 -4.32 -6.02 11.12
N ASN A 57 -5.52 -5.65 11.61
CA ASN A 57 -6.07 -6.06 12.92
C ASN A 57 -5.17 -5.70 14.11
N LYS A 58 -4.32 -4.69 13.95
CA LYS A 58 -3.35 -4.21 14.94
C LYS A 58 -3.55 -2.71 15.21
N PRO A 59 -4.73 -2.27 15.68
CA PRO A 59 -5.05 -0.84 15.88
C PRO A 59 -4.09 -0.12 16.83
N LYS A 60 -3.50 -0.83 17.80
CA LYS A 60 -2.47 -0.26 18.69
C LYS A 60 -1.22 0.21 17.93
N PHE A 61 -0.86 -0.50 16.86
CA PHE A 61 0.32 -0.23 16.04
C PHE A 61 -0.01 0.59 14.79
N HIS A 62 -1.27 0.56 14.35
CA HIS A 62 -1.77 1.29 13.18
C HIS A 62 -3.09 2.00 13.53
N PRO A 63 -3.07 3.03 14.41
CA PRO A 63 -4.28 3.70 14.89
C PRO A 63 -5.03 4.47 13.79
N MET A 64 -4.31 4.90 12.75
CA MET A 64 -4.83 5.60 11.56
C MET A 64 -5.63 4.70 10.59
N GLY A 65 -5.62 3.38 10.78
CA GLY A 65 -6.19 2.46 9.78
C GLY A 65 -5.24 2.31 8.58
N ALA A 66 -5.64 2.82 7.44
CA ALA A 66 -4.87 2.79 6.21
C ALA A 66 -3.60 3.61 6.35
N HIS A 67 -2.50 3.07 5.83
CA HIS A 67 -1.15 3.58 5.99
C HIS A 67 -0.30 3.20 4.78
N LYS A 68 0.92 3.75 4.71
CA LYS A 68 1.88 3.41 3.66
C LYS A 68 3.17 2.85 4.22
N HIS A 69 3.89 2.17 3.35
CA HIS A 69 5.27 1.76 3.55
C HIS A 69 6.11 2.22 2.35
N ILE A 70 7.20 2.91 2.61
CA ILE A 70 8.16 3.33 1.59
C ILE A 70 9.30 2.31 1.55
N TYR A 71 9.68 1.87 0.35
CA TYR A 71 10.81 0.95 0.20
C TYR A 71 12.11 1.73 0.00
N ASN A 72 13.12 1.39 0.80
CA ASN A 72 14.48 1.88 0.65
C ASN A 72 15.42 0.75 0.26
N HIS A 73 15.75 0.68 -1.04
CA HIS A 73 16.61 -0.38 -1.59
C HIS A 73 18.11 -0.18 -1.31
N ASP A 74 18.50 0.91 -0.65
CA ASP A 74 19.87 1.08 -0.18
C ASP A 74 20.14 0.26 1.10
N ASN A 75 19.07 -0.22 1.76
CA ASN A 75 19.15 -1.13 2.90
C ASN A 75 18.85 -2.57 2.46
N ASP A 76 19.88 -3.26 1.98
CA ASP A 76 19.78 -4.62 1.43
C ASP A 76 19.12 -5.64 2.39
N CYS A 77 19.21 -5.43 3.71
CA CYS A 77 18.67 -6.36 4.70
C CYS A 77 17.18 -6.14 4.98
N LYS A 78 16.67 -4.91 4.86
CA LYS A 78 15.27 -4.55 5.18
C LYS A 78 14.81 -3.37 4.31
N PRO A 79 14.54 -3.63 3.03
CA PRO A 79 14.10 -2.57 2.13
C PRO A 79 12.68 -2.10 2.43
N HIS A 80 11.86 -2.91 3.11
CA HIS A 80 10.51 -2.51 3.54
C HIS A 80 10.58 -1.55 4.73
N GLY A 81 10.20 -0.30 4.49
CA GLY A 81 10.23 0.75 5.51
C GLY A 81 9.18 0.59 6.62
N SER A 82 9.33 1.43 7.64
CA SER A 82 8.36 1.56 8.73
C SER A 82 7.01 2.06 8.23
N ILE A 83 6.01 1.97 9.10
CA ILE A 83 4.66 2.48 8.87
C ILE A 83 4.74 4.01 8.80
N GLU A 84 4.09 4.60 7.81
CA GLU A 84 3.93 6.05 7.68
C GLU A 84 2.46 6.41 7.42
N ASP A 85 2.07 7.61 7.85
CA ASP A 85 0.76 8.17 7.52
C ASP A 85 0.69 8.54 6.02
N LEU A 86 -0.52 8.44 5.47
CA LEU A 86 -0.82 8.97 4.14
C LEU A 86 -0.97 10.50 4.22
N THR A 87 -0.38 11.22 3.27
CA THR A 87 -0.62 12.66 3.12
C THR A 87 -2.01 12.89 2.51
N GLU A 88 -2.55 14.10 2.66
CA GLU A 88 -3.82 14.48 2.01
C GLU A 88 -3.79 14.28 0.50
N GLU A 89 -2.66 14.56 -0.15
CA GLU A 89 -2.47 14.32 -1.58
C GLU A 89 -2.54 12.83 -1.91
N GLU A 90 -1.86 11.97 -1.14
CA GLU A 90 -1.89 10.53 -1.34
C GLU A 90 -3.28 9.95 -1.12
N ILE A 91 -4.02 10.43 -0.12
CA ILE A 91 -5.43 10.09 0.09
C ILE A 91 -6.23 10.50 -1.15
N ASN A 92 -6.04 11.74 -1.63
CA ASN A 92 -6.75 12.26 -2.79
C ASN A 92 -6.48 11.45 -4.07
N GLN A 93 -5.24 11.00 -4.27
CA GLN A 93 -4.85 10.15 -5.40
C GLN A 93 -5.37 8.71 -5.30
N ASN A 94 -5.73 8.25 -4.09
CA ASN A 94 -6.14 6.87 -3.81
C ASN A 94 -7.58 6.78 -3.25
N LYS A 95 -8.45 7.75 -3.58
CA LYS A 95 -9.87 7.76 -3.14
C LYS A 95 -10.66 6.52 -3.56
N ASP A 96 -10.18 5.78 -4.57
CA ASP A 96 -10.78 4.53 -5.01
C ASP A 96 -10.59 3.38 -4.01
N ILE A 97 -9.61 3.49 -3.10
CA ILE A 97 -9.28 2.46 -2.10
C ILE A 97 -9.19 2.99 -0.66
N ILE A 98 -9.09 4.30 -0.48
CA ILE A 98 -9.04 4.99 0.82
C ILE A 98 -10.29 5.83 1.00
N VAL A 99 -11.00 5.59 2.11
CA VAL A 99 -12.21 6.31 2.50
C VAL A 99 -12.07 6.77 3.94
N GLU A 100 -12.06 8.09 4.12
CA GLU A 100 -12.00 8.73 5.44
C GLU A 100 -13.17 8.30 6.32
N GLY A 101 -12.90 8.03 7.59
CA GLY A 101 -13.89 7.55 8.56
C GLY A 101 -14.30 6.09 8.40
N VAL A 102 -13.86 5.42 7.33
CA VAL A 102 -14.14 3.99 7.09
C VAL A 102 -12.89 3.15 7.31
N ASN A 103 -11.83 3.43 6.55
CA ASN A 103 -10.58 2.70 6.65
C ASN A 103 -9.37 3.60 6.88
N HIS A 104 -9.55 4.92 6.86
CA HIS A 104 -8.54 5.88 7.26
C HIS A 104 -9.11 6.83 8.31
N TYR A 105 -8.38 7.02 9.39
CA TYR A 105 -8.76 7.87 10.51
C TYR A 105 -7.64 8.88 10.70
N TYR A 106 -7.96 10.17 10.54
CA TYR A 106 -7.00 11.23 10.85
C TYR A 106 -6.59 11.11 12.32
N VAL A 107 -5.29 10.94 12.55
CA VAL A 107 -4.72 11.27 13.84
C VAL A 107 -4.62 12.80 13.82
N LYS A 108 -5.61 13.51 14.37
CA LYS A 108 -5.39 14.91 14.72
C LYS A 108 -4.16 14.92 15.60
N GLN A 109 -3.04 15.44 15.10
CA GLN A 109 -1.95 15.86 15.96
C GLN A 109 -2.54 16.93 16.88
N LEU A 110 -2.72 16.57 18.15
CA LEU A 110 -3.01 17.49 19.24
C LEU A 110 -1.77 18.34 19.51
#